data_AF-A0A951Q9C6-F1
#
_entry.id   AF-A0A951Q9C6-F1
#
_cell.length_a   1.000
_cell.length_b   1.000
_cell.length_c   1.000
_cell.angle_alpha   90.00
_cell.angle_beta   90.00
_cell.angle_gamma   90.00
#
_symmetry.space_group_name_H-M   'P 1'
#
loop_
_entity.id
_entity.type
_entity.pdbx_description
1 polymer ?
#
loop_
_entity_poly.entity_id
_entity_poly.type
_entity_poly.pdbx_seq_one_letter_code
_entity_poly.pdbx_strand_id
1 'polypeptide(L)'
;MSFSALVPTLLAIVILILLYLLLREIGRRSRSPRGTSRSVRSRQPRSPRLGSASPASRRRLLRLVNGNEKTAIRLVSNLKETHPERSEQWCWEKAIYDLERDRRA
;
A
#
# COMPACT_ATOMS: atom_id res chain seq x y z
N MET A 1 -8.78 -20.10 -26.81
CA MET A 1 -8.20 -18.84 -26.27
C MET A 1 -9.19 -18.31 -25.23
N SER A 2 -8.71 -18.14 -24.00
CA SER A 2 -9.50 -18.34 -22.78
C SER A 2 -10.27 -17.08 -22.34
N PHE A 3 -11.56 -17.00 -22.67
CA PHE A 3 -12.47 -15.93 -22.21
C PHE A 3 -12.61 -15.88 -20.68
N SER A 4 -12.30 -16.98 -19.98
CA SER A 4 -12.38 -17.12 -18.53
C SER A 4 -11.40 -16.22 -17.75
N ALA A 5 -10.36 -15.69 -18.41
CA ALA A 5 -9.37 -14.82 -17.77
C ALA A 5 -9.75 -13.33 -17.83
N LEU A 6 -10.67 -12.94 -18.72
CA LEU A 6 -11.05 -11.52 -18.90
C LEU A 6 -12.04 -11.07 -17.82
N VAL A 7 -12.98 -11.92 -17.45
CA VAL A 7 -13.96 -11.66 -16.39
C VAL A 7 -13.30 -11.32 -15.04
N PRO A 8 -12.35 -12.11 -14.51
CA PRO A 8 -11.70 -11.77 -13.25
C PRO A 8 -10.83 -10.52 -13.36
N THR A 9 -10.28 -10.21 -14.54
CA THR A 9 -9.52 -8.96 -14.72
C THR A 9 -10.40 -7.72 -14.71
N LEU A 10 -11.58 -7.78 -15.33
CA LEU A 10 -12.53 -6.67 -15.31
C LEU A 10 -13.06 -6.44 -13.89
N LEU A 11 -13.37 -7.52 -13.17
CA LEU A 11 -13.79 -7.44 -11.77
C LEU A 11 -12.68 -6.83 -10.89
N ALA A 12 -11.43 -7.24 -11.08
CA ALA A 12 -10.29 -6.65 -10.38
C ALA A 12 -10.11 -5.16 -10.71
N ILE A 13 -10.31 -4.75 -11.96
CA ILE A 13 -10.23 -3.34 -12.38
C ILE A 13 -11.35 -2.53 -11.73
N VAL A 14 -12.59 -3.03 -11.73
CA VAL A 14 -13.73 -2.35 -11.10
C VAL A 14 -13.50 -2.20 -9.59
N ILE A 15 -13.02 -3.24 -8.92
CA ILE A 15 -12.66 -3.20 -7.49
C ILE A 15 -11.52 -2.20 -7.25
N LEU A 16 -10.48 -2.18 -8.09
CA LEU A 16 -9.39 -1.20 -8.02
C LEU A 16 -9.89 0.24 -8.16
N ILE A 17 -10.84 0.49 -9.07
CA ILE A 17 -11.44 1.81 -9.28
C ILE A 17 -12.28 2.22 -8.07
N LEU A 18 -13.13 1.32 -7.55
CA LEU A 18 -13.95 1.58 -6.37
C LEU A 18 -13.07 1.84 -5.13
N LEU A 19 -12.00 1.06 -5.00
CA LEU A 19 -11.01 1.23 -3.97
C LEU A 19 -10.36 2.61 -4.08
N TYR A 20 -9.85 2.98 -5.25
CA TYR A 20 -9.24 4.28 -5.53
C TYR A 20 -10.12 5.45 -5.09
N LEU A 21 -11.42 5.41 -5.41
CA LEU A 21 -12.38 6.44 -5.01
C LEU A 21 -12.55 6.51 -3.49
N LEU A 22 -12.60 5.36 -2.80
CA LEU A 22 -12.65 5.31 -1.34
C LEU A 22 -11.37 5.84 -0.68
N LEU A 23 -10.21 5.74 -1.33
CA LEU A 23 -8.94 6.23 -0.77
C LEU A 23 -8.87 7.75 -0.82
N ARG A 24 -9.36 8.32 -1.93
CA ARG A 24 -9.42 9.77 -2.16
C ARG A 24 -10.17 10.49 -1.03
N GLU A 25 -11.21 9.87 -0.49
CA GLU A 25 -12.03 10.43 0.58
C GLU A 25 -11.31 10.44 1.95
N ILE A 26 -10.50 9.41 2.24
CA ILE A 26 -9.87 9.20 3.56
C ILE A 26 -8.65 10.11 3.76
N GLY A 27 -7.99 10.55 2.69
CA GLY A 27 -6.83 11.45 2.72
C GLY A 27 -7.11 12.84 3.32
N ARG A 28 -8.38 13.25 3.46
CA ARG A 28 -8.75 14.51 4.12
C ARG A 28 -8.69 14.47 5.65
N ARG A 29 -8.59 13.28 6.28
CA ARG A 29 -8.64 13.13 7.76
C ARG A 29 -7.31 12.76 8.44
N SER A 30 -6.29 12.35 7.72
CA SER A 30 -5.00 12.01 8.34
C SER A 30 -4.13 13.26 8.56
N ARG A 31 -4.56 14.11 9.49
CA ARG A 31 -3.60 14.91 10.28
C ARG A 31 -2.68 13.91 10.98
N SER A 32 -1.40 13.90 10.60
CA SER A 32 -0.37 13.27 11.42
C SER A 32 -0.42 13.81 12.85
N PRO A 33 -0.16 12.93 13.83
CA PRO A 33 0.84 13.28 14.81
C PRO A 33 1.96 12.24 14.73
N ARG A 34 3.13 12.69 14.28
CA ARG A 34 4.41 12.11 14.71
C ARG A 34 4.46 12.26 16.23
N GLY A 35 4.61 11.17 16.96
CA GLY A 35 4.71 11.24 18.40
C GLY A 35 4.92 9.90 19.08
N THR A 36 6.08 9.29 18.89
CA THR A 36 6.67 8.42 19.92
C THR A 36 8.17 8.65 19.96
N SER A 37 8.53 9.71 20.68
CA SER A 37 9.83 9.82 21.31
C SER A 37 9.91 8.72 22.37
N ARG A 38 10.75 7.72 22.14
CA ARG A 38 11.31 6.91 23.24
C ARG A 38 12.78 6.64 22.92
N SER A 39 13.62 7.46 23.52
CA SER A 39 15.05 7.21 23.69
C SER A 39 15.24 5.83 24.30
N VAL A 40 15.79 4.89 23.52
CA VAL A 40 16.56 3.76 24.04
C VAL A 40 17.77 3.56 23.13
N ARG A 41 18.90 3.57 23.80
CA ARG A 41 20.28 3.53 23.33
C ARG A 41 20.59 2.31 22.46
N SER A 42 21.49 2.52 21.49
CA SER A 42 22.44 1.54 20.93
C SER A 42 21.89 0.30 20.19
N ARG A 43 21.73 0.47 18.87
CA ARG A 43 22.26 -0.40 17.80
C ARG A 43 21.95 0.32 16.50
N GLN A 44 22.97 0.84 15.83
CA GLN A 44 22.89 1.58 14.58
C GLN A 44 22.02 0.81 13.56
N PRO A 45 20.75 1.21 13.33
CA PRO A 45 19.97 0.67 12.25
C PRO A 45 20.47 1.39 11.00
N ARG A 46 20.81 0.63 9.96
CA ARG A 46 21.01 1.17 8.61
C ARG A 46 19.98 2.25 8.36
N SER A 47 20.48 3.46 8.09
CA SER A 47 19.70 4.63 7.72
C SER A 47 18.44 4.20 6.96
N PRO A 48 17.22 4.44 7.47
CA PRO A 48 16.02 4.22 6.68
C PRO A 48 16.20 5.13 5.48
N ARG A 49 16.46 4.54 4.31
CA ARG A 49 16.56 5.30 3.06
C ARG A 49 15.29 6.15 3.01
N LEU A 50 15.45 7.46 3.08
CA LEU A 50 14.36 8.43 3.34
C LEU A 50 13.24 8.41 2.26
N GLY A 51 13.29 7.50 1.30
CA GLY A 51 12.25 7.29 0.31
C GLY A 51 11.92 5.83 0.01
N SER A 52 12.44 4.83 0.74
CA SER A 52 12.09 3.41 0.49
C SER A 52 11.16 2.89 1.57
N ALA A 53 10.16 2.12 1.18
CA ALA A 53 9.29 1.50 2.17
C ALA A 53 10.00 0.52 3.08
N SER A 54 9.48 0.41 4.31
CA SER A 54 10.00 -0.49 5.31
C SER A 54 9.93 -1.95 4.81
N PRO A 55 10.94 -2.78 5.09
CA PRO A 55 10.90 -4.20 4.76
C PRO A 55 9.72 -4.95 5.40
N ALA A 56 9.13 -4.39 6.46
CA ALA A 56 7.94 -4.93 7.12
C ALA A 56 6.68 -4.68 6.27
N SER A 57 6.49 -3.45 5.78
CA SER A 57 5.37 -3.09 4.90
C SER A 57 5.41 -3.93 3.62
N ARG A 58 6.58 -4.08 2.99
CA ARG A 58 6.73 -4.91 1.79
C ARG A 58 6.34 -6.37 2.04
N ARG A 59 6.85 -6.97 3.12
CA ARG A 59 6.52 -8.36 3.47
C ARG A 59 5.04 -8.54 3.82
N ARG A 60 4.42 -7.57 4.48
CA ARG A 60 3.00 -7.62 4.82
C ARG A 60 2.12 -7.52 3.58
N LEU A 61 2.43 -6.60 2.66
CA LEU A 61 1.70 -6.49 1.39
C LEU A 61 1.82 -7.78 0.58
N LEU A 62 3.02 -8.36 0.52
CA LEU A 62 3.24 -9.65 -0.15
C LEU A 62 2.44 -10.79 0.46
N ARG A 63 2.24 -10.82 1.79
CA ARG A 63 1.35 -11.82 2.41
C ARG A 63 -0.12 -11.60 2.03
N LEU A 64 -0.55 -10.34 1.95
CA LEU A 64 -1.94 -10.00 1.60
C LEU A 64 -2.27 -10.30 0.13
N VAL A 65 -1.30 -10.20 -0.76
CA VAL A 65 -1.44 -10.60 -2.19
C VAL A 65 -1.00 -12.04 -2.45
N ASN A 66 -0.92 -12.88 -1.42
CA ASN A 66 -0.58 -14.31 -1.52
C ASN A 66 0.76 -14.60 -2.23
N GLY A 67 1.75 -13.74 -2.02
CA GLY A 67 3.09 -13.83 -2.62
C GLY A 67 3.21 -13.19 -4.02
N ASN A 68 2.13 -12.64 -4.58
CA ASN A 68 2.16 -12.06 -5.92
C ASN A 68 2.84 -10.67 -5.94
N GLU A 69 4.16 -10.67 -6.03
CA GLU A 69 4.97 -9.44 -6.03
C GLU A 69 4.59 -8.48 -7.17
N LYS A 70 4.24 -8.98 -8.35
CA LYS A 70 3.81 -8.14 -9.48
C LYS A 70 2.56 -7.33 -9.12
N THR A 71 1.59 -7.96 -8.46
CA THR A 71 0.38 -7.26 -7.99
C THR A 71 0.73 -6.23 -6.91
N ALA A 72 1.59 -6.61 -5.96
CA ALA A 72 2.02 -5.72 -4.88
C ALA A 72 2.70 -4.45 -5.43
N ILE A 73 3.61 -4.61 -6.38
CA ILE A 73 4.32 -3.50 -7.04
C ILE A 73 3.35 -2.65 -7.85
N ARG A 74 2.47 -3.25 -8.66
CA ARG A 74 1.46 -2.51 -9.44
C ARG A 74 0.57 -1.63 -8.56
N LEU A 75 0.15 -2.16 -7.41
CA LEU A 75 -0.69 -1.44 -6.46
C LEU A 75 0.03 -0.20 -5.90
N VAL A 76 1.29 -0.38 -5.48
CA VAL A 76 2.12 0.71 -4.96
C VAL A 76 2.49 1.71 -6.05
N SER A 77 2.84 1.26 -7.25
CA SER A 77 3.18 2.14 -8.38
C SER A 77 2.01 3.03 -8.77
N ASN A 78 0.79 2.47 -8.84
CA ASN A 78 -0.41 3.25 -9.11
C ASN A 78 -0.64 4.32 -8.02
N LEU A 79 -0.44 3.97 -6.75
CA LEU A 79 -0.51 4.92 -5.63
C LEU A 79 0.57 6.00 -5.71
N LYS A 80 1.79 5.68 -6.15
CA LYS A 80 2.88 6.65 -6.34
C LYS A 80 2.59 7.61 -7.49
N GLU A 81 1.99 7.14 -8.58
CA GLU A 81 1.59 7.96 -9.73
C GLU A 81 0.43 8.90 -9.40
N THR A 82 -0.52 8.42 -8.60
CA THR A 82 -1.70 9.20 -8.20
C THR A 82 -1.44 10.12 -7.02
N HIS A 83 -0.44 9.82 -6.19
CA HIS A 83 -0.03 10.61 -5.03
C HIS A 83 1.47 10.91 -5.02
N PRO A 84 1.99 11.65 -6.02
CA PRO A 84 3.42 11.97 -6.10
C PRO A 84 3.89 12.85 -4.93
N GLU A 85 2.98 13.55 -4.26
CA GLU A 85 3.25 14.36 -3.07
C GLU A 85 3.46 13.53 -1.80
N ARG A 86 3.12 12.24 -1.83
CA ARG A 86 3.22 11.34 -0.67
C ARG A 86 4.49 10.52 -0.72
N SER A 87 4.96 10.12 0.46
CA SER A 87 6.12 9.26 0.56
C SER A 87 5.80 7.85 0.04
N GLU A 88 6.82 7.16 -0.45
CA GLU A 88 6.68 5.76 -0.86
C GLU A 88 6.18 4.89 0.30
N GLN A 89 6.65 5.13 1.53
CA GLN A 89 6.17 4.44 2.73
C GLN A 89 4.65 4.57 2.89
N TRP A 90 4.10 5.77 2.67
CA TRP A 90 2.66 5.99 2.72
C TRP A 90 1.94 5.16 1.65
N CYS A 91 2.46 5.08 0.43
CA CYS A 91 1.88 4.27 -0.64
C CYS A 91 1.83 2.78 -0.26
N TRP A 92 2.90 2.26 0.34
CA TRP A 92 2.94 0.87 0.81
C TRP A 92 2.00 0.59 1.98
N GLU A 93 1.94 1.48 2.96
CA GLU A 93 0.99 1.37 4.08
C GLU A 93 -0.46 1.47 3.60
N LYS A 94 -0.72 2.35 2.64
CA LYS A 94 -2.04 2.54 2.06
C LYS A 94 -2.51 1.29 1.33
N ALA A 95 -1.67 0.74 0.47
CA ALA A 95 -1.88 -0.54 -0.20
C ALA A 95 -2.22 -1.69 0.76
N ILE A 96 -1.55 -1.77 1.93
CA ILE A 96 -1.84 -2.77 2.97
C ILE A 96 -3.22 -2.55 3.58
N TYR A 97 -3.51 -1.32 4.00
CA TYR A 97 -4.80 -0.96 4.62
C TYR A 97 -5.98 -1.30 3.70
N ASP A 98 -5.81 -1.04 2.42
CA ASP A 98 -6.83 -1.26 1.40
C ASP A 98 -7.14 -2.75 1.21
N LEU A 99 -6.12 -3.61 1.13
CA LEU A 99 -6.29 -5.06 1.07
C LEU A 99 -6.85 -5.66 2.36
N GLU A 100 -6.46 -5.11 3.52
CA GLU A 100 -7.02 -5.53 4.80
C GLU A 100 -8.49 -5.15 4.95
N ARG A 101 -8.90 -4.03 4.36
CA ARG A 101 -10.30 -3.60 4.32
C ARG A 101 -11.13 -4.51 3.41
N ASP A 102 -10.64 -4.81 2.22
CA ASP A 102 -11.32 -5.68 1.25
C ASP A 102 -11.58 -7.07 1.81
N ARG A 103 -10.66 -7.61 2.61
CA ARG A 103 -10.81 -8.90 3.31
C ARG A 103 -11.80 -8.92 4.48
N ARG A 104 -12.21 -7.75 4.97
CA ARG A 104 -13.15 -7.60 6.10
C ARG A 104 -14.57 -7.27 5.65
N ALA A 105 -14.77 -6.96 4.38
CA ALA A 105 -16.08 -6.76 3.77
C ALA A 105 -16.65 -8.11 3.29
#